data_AF-A0A7C3AER1-F1
#
_entry.id   AF-A0A7C3AER1-F1
#
_cell.length_a   1.000
_cell.length_b   1.000
_cell.length_c   1.000
_cell.angle_alpha   90.00
_cell.angle_beta   90.00
_cell.angle_gamma   90.00
#
_symmetry.space_group_name_H-M   'P 1'
#
loop_
_entity.id
_entity.type
_entity.pdbx_description
1 polymer ?
#
loop_
_entity_poly.entity_id
_entity_poly.type
_entity_poly.pdbx_seq_one_letter_code
_entity_poly.pdbx_strand_id
1 'polypeptide(L)'
;MRPTPILLCLGVCCTVMAAGSGYFDLPFGLRLPCSNDKADVWWASSGWKIAADKPAPAEGGEAISISCARNEVEAAQLVLRPKATLKALTLKPGPLTGAGGPISAENVEVLAVRYVNVTIPTDKSAVAGLWPDPLPPLAGPIDLAAGRNYVFWVRVKAPSDAKAGLYKGIIRLAAEGFQADVPLAVEVFDFTLPDRMTCVTAFGFSPQNVWRYQKLANAADRRAVLEKYWANFSAHHISPYDPAPMESIGVTWPDVRPNPRLWEGGMDVRNETHSGDWALLIYDDDKQQNVTASYKRPAPIGKAGLRLSFWYRTAVPEHSVQVSLNHYDAEDKWMSGCNNDIDIDGDGTWQRFGRTITQFPPGARSVRLHLRAAPWTDEGDRTG
;
A
#
# COMPACT_ATOMS: atom_id res chain seq x y z
N MET A 1 -32.33 64.31 14.13
CA MET A 1 -32.34 63.54 12.87
C MET A 1 -31.23 62.51 12.95
N ARG A 2 -31.58 61.22 12.86
CA ARG A 2 -30.63 60.10 12.96
C ARG A 2 -29.88 59.95 11.62
N PRO A 3 -28.58 59.61 11.62
CA PRO A 3 -27.83 59.43 10.38
C PRO A 3 -28.20 58.10 9.71
N THR A 4 -28.49 58.17 8.41
CA THR A 4 -28.76 57.04 7.52
C THR A 4 -27.43 56.31 7.22
N PRO A 5 -27.33 54.98 7.37
CA PRO A 5 -26.11 54.27 7.00
C PRO A 5 -26.05 54.08 5.48
N ILE A 6 -24.91 54.44 4.89
CA ILE A 6 -24.56 54.13 3.50
C ILE A 6 -24.07 52.68 3.46
N LEU A 7 -24.82 51.81 2.79
CA LEU A 7 -24.43 50.43 2.54
C LEU A 7 -23.48 50.39 1.33
N LEU A 8 -22.18 50.23 1.59
CA LEU A 8 -21.17 50.03 0.55
C LEU A 8 -21.18 48.56 0.13
N CYS A 9 -21.87 48.23 -0.97
CA CYS A 9 -21.75 46.91 -1.60
C CYS A 9 -20.39 46.83 -2.32
N LEU A 10 -19.36 46.31 -1.64
CA LEU A 10 -18.18 45.77 -2.33
C LEU A 10 -18.61 44.50 -3.08
N GLY A 11 -18.89 44.65 -4.37
CA GLY A 11 -18.93 43.52 -5.29
C GLY A 11 -17.53 42.93 -5.37
N VAL A 12 -17.28 41.85 -4.62
CA VAL A 12 -16.15 40.96 -4.89
C VAL A 12 -16.45 40.31 -6.23
N CYS A 13 -15.94 40.91 -7.30
CA CYS A 13 -15.82 40.23 -8.56
C CYS A 13 -14.77 39.13 -8.34
N CYS A 14 -15.24 37.94 -7.93
CA CYS A 14 -14.46 36.72 -8.04
C CYS A 14 -14.29 36.45 -9.54
N THR A 15 -13.34 37.14 -10.17
CA THR A 15 -12.63 36.56 -11.31
C THR A 15 -11.91 35.34 -10.76
N VAL A 16 -12.58 34.19 -10.78
CA VAL A 16 -11.89 32.91 -10.85
C VAL A 16 -11.15 32.95 -12.18
N MET A 17 -9.93 33.49 -12.18
CA MET A 17 -8.95 33.09 -13.17
C MET A 17 -8.80 31.58 -12.97
N ALA A 18 -9.50 30.80 -13.79
CA ALA A 18 -9.05 29.44 -14.07
C ALA A 18 -7.59 29.61 -14.51
N ALA A 19 -6.65 29.21 -13.65
CA ALA A 19 -5.27 29.09 -14.03
C ALA A 19 -5.24 28.04 -15.15
N GLY A 20 -5.31 28.52 -16.40
CA GLY A 20 -5.14 27.71 -17.58
C GLY A 20 -3.80 26.99 -17.45
N SER A 21 -3.85 25.69 -17.69
CA SER A 21 -2.80 24.72 -17.51
C SER A 21 -1.57 25.00 -18.39
N GLY A 22 -0.69 25.90 -17.97
CA GLY A 22 0.57 26.15 -18.67
C GLY A 22 1.47 24.91 -18.81
N TYR A 23 1.19 23.84 -18.06
CA TYR A 23 1.97 22.60 -18.06
C TYR A 23 2.05 21.92 -19.44
N PHE A 24 0.96 21.92 -20.21
CA PHE A 24 0.94 21.28 -21.54
C PHE A 24 1.32 22.23 -22.69
N ASP A 25 1.27 23.53 -22.44
CA ASP A 25 1.48 24.58 -23.45
C ASP A 25 2.94 25.04 -23.56
N LEU A 26 3.85 24.45 -22.79
CA LEU A 26 5.29 24.78 -22.85
C LEU A 26 5.85 24.57 -24.27
N PRO A 27 6.69 25.48 -24.79
CA PRO A 27 7.30 25.35 -26.10
C PRO A 27 8.43 24.32 -26.06
N PHE A 28 8.15 23.09 -26.51
CA PHE A 28 9.14 22.02 -26.60
C PHE A 28 8.84 21.10 -27.79
N GLY A 29 9.85 20.33 -28.17
CA GLY A 29 9.81 19.37 -29.27
C GLY A 29 10.14 19.99 -30.62
N LEU A 30 10.47 19.13 -31.58
CA LEU A 30 10.89 19.53 -32.93
C LEU A 30 10.10 18.75 -33.98
N ARG A 31 9.64 19.46 -35.01
CA ARG A 31 8.93 18.88 -36.15
C ARG A 31 9.90 18.15 -37.07
N LEU A 32 9.58 16.90 -37.40
CA LEU A 32 10.42 16.04 -38.22
C LEU A 32 10.17 16.26 -39.71
N PRO A 33 11.17 15.99 -40.58
CA PRO A 33 11.09 16.25 -42.02
C PRO A 33 10.06 15.39 -42.74
N CYS A 34 9.63 14.27 -42.16
CA CYS A 34 8.58 13.40 -42.71
C CYS A 34 7.15 13.89 -42.42
N SER A 35 6.99 15.02 -41.73
CA SER A 35 5.71 15.73 -41.65
C SER A 35 5.21 16.13 -43.05
N ASN A 36 3.93 15.95 -43.32
CA ASN A 36 3.33 16.25 -44.62
C ASN A 36 1.86 16.68 -44.50
N ASP A 37 1.16 16.71 -45.63
CA ASP A 37 -0.26 17.05 -45.76
C ASP A 37 -1.21 16.03 -45.09
N LYS A 38 -0.75 14.79 -44.86
CA LYS A 38 -1.53 13.71 -44.23
C LYS A 38 -1.33 13.63 -42.72
N ALA A 39 -0.17 13.99 -42.21
CA ALA A 39 0.10 13.96 -40.77
C ALA A 39 1.24 14.92 -40.37
N ASP A 40 1.13 15.47 -39.16
CA ASP A 40 2.28 16.10 -38.51
C ASP A 40 3.03 15.04 -37.69
N VAL A 41 4.34 15.00 -37.88
CA VAL A 41 5.25 14.06 -37.22
C VAL A 41 6.34 14.86 -36.53
N TRP A 42 6.50 14.66 -35.23
CA TRP A 42 7.43 15.44 -34.42
C TRP A 42 7.95 14.62 -33.25
N TRP A 43 8.95 15.12 -32.55
CA TRP A 43 9.52 14.43 -31.41
C TRP A 43 9.80 15.35 -30.24
N ALA A 44 9.93 14.77 -29.05
CA ALA A 44 10.39 15.45 -27.85
C ALA A 44 11.23 14.51 -26.97
N SER A 45 12.04 15.09 -26.09
CA SER A 45 12.71 14.35 -25.02
C SER A 45 11.72 13.59 -24.13
N SER A 46 12.16 12.46 -23.58
CA SER A 46 11.39 11.56 -22.70
C SER A 46 10.82 12.24 -21.45
N GLY A 47 11.46 13.30 -20.94
CA GLY A 47 11.03 14.01 -19.73
C GLY A 47 9.74 14.82 -19.86
N TRP A 48 9.27 15.10 -21.09
CA TRP A 48 8.09 15.92 -21.32
C TRP A 48 6.79 15.11 -21.30
N LYS A 49 5.70 15.73 -20.84
CA LYS A 49 4.35 15.16 -20.95
C LYS A 49 3.62 15.83 -22.13
N ILE A 50 3.19 15.02 -23.09
CA ILE A 50 2.58 15.49 -24.34
C ILE A 50 1.07 15.35 -24.24
N ALA A 51 0.34 16.47 -24.22
CA ALA A 51 -1.12 16.42 -24.25
C ALA A 51 -1.65 15.87 -25.58
N ALA A 52 -2.82 15.23 -25.52
CA ALA A 52 -3.47 14.63 -26.68
C ALA A 52 -3.82 15.65 -27.78
N ASP A 53 -3.99 16.92 -27.42
CA ASP A 53 -4.39 18.03 -28.29
C ASP A 53 -3.26 19.04 -28.56
N LYS A 54 -2.10 18.90 -27.92
CA LYS A 54 -0.95 19.80 -28.08
C LYS A 54 -0.64 20.04 -29.58
N PRO A 55 -0.58 21.29 -30.04
CA PRO A 55 -0.21 21.58 -31.43
C PRO A 55 1.21 21.11 -31.74
N ALA A 56 1.46 20.75 -32.99
CA ALA A 56 2.80 20.40 -33.42
C ALA A 56 3.74 21.61 -33.27
N PRO A 57 5.01 21.41 -32.87
CA PRO A 57 5.98 22.48 -32.76
C PRO A 57 6.25 23.13 -34.13
N ALA A 58 6.52 24.44 -34.11
CA ALA A 58 6.88 25.20 -35.31
C ALA A 58 8.34 24.99 -35.71
N GLU A 59 9.21 24.78 -34.72
CA GLU A 59 10.64 24.55 -34.93
C GLU A 59 10.86 23.17 -35.57
N GLY A 60 11.70 23.13 -36.62
CA GLY A 60 12.05 21.91 -37.32
C GLY A 60 13.30 21.24 -36.73
N GLY A 61 13.37 19.93 -36.83
CA GLY A 61 14.55 19.13 -36.50
C GLY A 61 14.78 18.04 -37.53
N GLU A 62 16.00 17.50 -37.59
CA GLU A 62 16.38 16.53 -38.63
C GLU A 62 15.96 15.09 -38.32
N ALA A 63 15.98 14.72 -37.03
CA ALA A 63 15.75 13.36 -36.56
C ALA A 63 15.27 13.38 -35.10
N ILE A 64 14.71 12.26 -34.64
CA ILE A 64 14.65 11.96 -33.22
C ILE A 64 16.09 11.83 -32.72
N SER A 65 16.44 12.56 -31.65
CA SER A 65 17.79 12.52 -31.08
C SER A 65 17.78 11.84 -29.72
N ILE A 66 18.69 10.87 -29.54
CA ILE A 66 18.97 10.18 -28.28
C ILE A 66 20.48 10.20 -28.07
N SER A 67 20.94 10.54 -26.87
CA SER A 67 22.35 10.40 -26.49
C SER A 67 22.43 9.50 -25.27
N CYS A 68 23.29 8.50 -25.30
CA CYS A 68 23.40 7.51 -24.24
C CYS A 68 24.82 6.96 -24.09
N ALA A 69 25.14 6.42 -22.92
CA ALA A 69 26.34 5.67 -22.67
C ALA A 69 26.23 4.23 -23.20
N ARG A 70 27.35 3.52 -23.32
CA ARG A 70 27.31 2.07 -23.56
C ARG A 70 26.62 1.38 -22.39
N ASN A 71 25.85 0.35 -22.68
CA ASN A 71 25.03 -0.38 -21.71
C ASN A 71 23.87 0.45 -21.10
N GLU A 72 23.56 1.63 -21.61
CA GLU A 72 22.41 2.42 -21.16
C GLU A 72 21.14 2.10 -21.97
N VAL A 73 19.98 2.35 -21.35
CA VAL A 73 18.68 2.38 -22.03
C VAL A 73 18.16 3.81 -21.94
N GLU A 74 18.11 4.51 -23.07
CA GLU A 74 17.61 5.89 -23.15
C GLU A 74 16.42 5.96 -24.11
N ALA A 75 15.59 7.01 -23.98
CA ALA A 75 14.39 7.14 -24.76
C ALA A 75 14.07 8.56 -25.23
N ALA A 76 13.24 8.60 -26.27
CA ALA A 76 12.60 9.81 -26.76
C ALA A 76 11.13 9.50 -27.11
N GLN A 77 10.35 10.54 -27.38
CA GLN A 77 8.95 10.40 -27.77
C GLN A 77 8.77 10.77 -29.24
N LEU A 78 8.27 9.84 -30.04
CA LEU A 78 7.73 10.08 -31.38
C LEU A 78 6.26 10.44 -31.28
N VAL A 79 5.85 11.53 -31.90
CA VAL A 79 4.45 11.95 -31.96
C VAL A 79 3.96 11.94 -33.40
N LEU A 80 2.83 11.29 -33.60
CA LEU A 80 2.08 11.30 -34.85
C LEU A 80 0.72 11.96 -34.60
N ARG A 81 0.44 13.04 -35.34
CA ARG A 81 -0.87 13.70 -35.36
C ARG A 81 -1.47 13.57 -36.76
N PRO A 82 -2.32 12.56 -37.00
CA PRO A 82 -2.95 12.37 -38.30
C PRO A 82 -3.93 13.51 -38.62
N LYS A 83 -3.94 13.97 -39.87
CA LYS A 83 -4.94 14.94 -40.38
C LYS A 83 -6.20 14.24 -40.90
N ALA A 84 -6.10 12.95 -41.21
CA ALA A 84 -7.20 12.03 -41.49
C ALA A 84 -7.04 10.74 -40.68
N THR A 85 -8.10 9.94 -40.57
CA THR A 85 -8.03 8.64 -39.90
C THR A 85 -7.01 7.74 -40.59
N LEU A 86 -6.12 7.11 -39.81
CA LEU A 86 -5.20 6.07 -40.28
C LEU A 86 -5.67 4.71 -39.79
N LYS A 87 -5.71 3.73 -40.69
CA LYS A 87 -6.11 2.35 -40.41
C LYS A 87 -4.91 1.42 -40.49
N ALA A 88 -4.85 0.47 -39.57
CA ALA A 88 -3.81 -0.55 -39.49
C ALA A 88 -2.38 0.02 -39.47
N LEU A 89 -2.13 1.09 -38.70
CA LEU A 89 -0.79 1.65 -38.53
C LEU A 89 0.14 0.65 -37.84
N THR A 90 1.31 0.46 -38.42
CA THR A 90 2.45 -0.28 -37.86
C THR A 90 3.66 0.64 -37.76
N LEU A 91 4.51 0.39 -36.75
CA LEU A 91 5.78 1.08 -36.54
C LEU A 91 6.88 0.02 -36.48
N LYS A 92 7.87 0.13 -37.37
CA LYS A 92 8.94 -0.87 -37.49
C LYS A 92 10.31 -0.18 -37.44
N PRO A 93 11.03 -0.24 -36.30
CA PRO A 93 12.41 0.20 -36.22
C PRO A 93 13.31 -0.61 -37.16
N GLY A 94 14.23 0.07 -37.83
CA GLY A 94 15.35 -0.54 -38.53
C GLY A 94 16.62 -0.60 -37.67
N PRO A 95 17.69 -1.27 -38.17
CA PRO A 95 18.98 -1.22 -37.51
C PRO A 95 19.53 0.21 -37.55
N LEU A 96 20.40 0.53 -36.59
CA LEU A 96 21.15 1.78 -36.58
C LEU A 96 22.54 1.53 -37.16
N THR A 97 23.03 2.45 -37.99
CA THR A 97 24.32 2.33 -38.68
C THR A 97 25.21 3.50 -38.35
N GLY A 98 26.46 3.22 -38.00
CA GLY A 98 27.47 4.24 -37.70
C GLY A 98 28.86 3.74 -38.09
N ALA A 99 29.87 4.60 -37.98
CA ALA A 99 31.26 4.26 -38.28
C ALA A 99 31.78 3.07 -37.44
N GLY A 100 31.19 2.87 -36.26
CA GLY A 100 31.49 1.80 -35.32
C GLY A 100 30.88 0.43 -35.65
N GLY A 101 30.12 0.30 -36.74
CA GLY A 101 29.35 -0.89 -37.08
C GLY A 101 27.84 -0.71 -36.88
N PRO A 102 27.03 -1.76 -37.06
CA PRO A 102 25.58 -1.70 -36.87
C PRO A 102 25.16 -1.99 -35.41
N ILE A 103 24.09 -1.34 -34.94
CA ILE A 103 23.31 -1.76 -33.77
C ILE A 103 22.02 -2.42 -34.32
N SER A 104 21.74 -3.66 -33.88
CA SER A 104 20.56 -4.42 -34.33
C SER A 104 19.26 -3.65 -34.05
N ALA A 105 18.27 -3.78 -34.94
CA ALA A 105 16.92 -3.23 -34.76
C ALA A 105 16.25 -3.73 -33.47
N GLU A 106 16.65 -4.89 -32.96
CA GLU A 106 16.17 -5.48 -31.70
C GLU A 106 16.50 -4.62 -30.48
N ASN A 107 17.50 -3.74 -30.59
CA ASN A 107 17.86 -2.78 -29.54
C ASN A 107 17.01 -1.50 -29.59
N VAL A 108 16.08 -1.39 -30.55
CA VAL A 108 15.17 -0.25 -30.68
C VAL A 108 13.73 -0.74 -30.47
N GLU A 109 13.14 -0.33 -29.36
CA GLU A 109 11.78 -0.69 -28.98
C GLU A 109 10.85 0.51 -29.15
N VAL A 110 9.62 0.26 -29.57
CA VAL A 110 8.56 1.26 -29.68
C VAL A 110 7.34 0.81 -28.89
N LEU A 111 6.97 1.59 -27.88
CA LEU A 111 5.79 1.35 -27.04
C LEU A 111 4.73 2.42 -27.35
N ALA A 112 3.45 2.05 -27.22
CA ALA A 112 2.40 3.07 -27.25
C ALA A 112 2.39 3.82 -25.92
N VAL A 113 2.12 5.13 -25.94
CA VAL A 113 1.78 5.88 -24.74
C VAL A 113 0.26 5.96 -24.65
N ARG A 114 -0.32 5.42 -23.57
CA ARG A 114 -1.76 5.55 -23.30
C ARG A 114 -2.06 6.78 -22.47
N TYR A 115 -3.27 7.27 -22.62
CA TYR A 115 -3.79 8.38 -21.82
C TYR A 115 -4.73 7.85 -20.74
N VAL A 116 -4.51 8.28 -19.50
CA VAL A 116 -5.38 8.03 -18.35
C VAL A 116 -6.16 9.28 -18.04
N ASN A 117 -7.48 9.17 -17.95
CA ASN A 117 -8.32 10.30 -17.56
C ASN A 117 -8.28 10.50 -16.04
N VAL A 118 -7.48 11.46 -15.58
CA VAL A 118 -7.38 11.87 -14.19
C VAL A 118 -8.45 12.92 -13.93
N THR A 119 -9.48 12.56 -13.14
CA THR A 119 -10.61 13.45 -12.83
C THR A 119 -10.48 14.15 -11.49
N ILE A 120 -9.62 13.63 -10.60
CA ILE A 120 -9.42 14.15 -9.25
C ILE A 120 -7.92 14.47 -9.10
N PRO A 121 -7.52 15.75 -9.15
CA PRO A 121 -6.14 16.16 -8.85
C PRO A 121 -5.79 15.88 -7.39
N THR A 122 -4.54 15.54 -7.13
CA THR A 122 -4.03 15.31 -5.76
C THR A 122 -4.03 16.59 -4.93
N ASP A 123 -3.63 17.72 -5.53
CA ASP A 123 -3.58 19.03 -4.88
C ASP A 123 -3.64 20.16 -5.93
N LYS A 124 -3.44 21.41 -5.47
CA LYS A 124 -3.56 22.63 -6.29
C LYS A 124 -2.48 22.77 -7.38
N SER A 125 -1.40 21.99 -7.33
CA SER A 125 -0.36 21.96 -8.35
C SER A 125 -0.66 20.99 -9.49
N ALA A 126 -1.63 20.09 -9.30
CA ALA A 126 -2.04 19.10 -10.29
C ALA A 126 -3.23 19.57 -11.13
N VAL A 127 -3.32 19.06 -12.35
CA VAL A 127 -4.39 19.40 -13.30
C VAL A 127 -5.13 18.12 -13.70
N ALA A 128 -6.46 18.18 -13.68
CA ALA A 128 -7.30 17.09 -14.20
C ALA A 128 -7.19 17.02 -15.73
N GLY A 129 -7.24 15.82 -16.30
CA GLY A 129 -7.22 15.65 -17.75
C GLY A 129 -6.67 14.30 -18.20
N LEU A 130 -6.40 14.20 -19.50
CA LEU A 130 -5.80 13.02 -20.12
C LEU A 130 -4.28 13.05 -19.95
N TRP A 131 -3.77 12.23 -19.04
CA TRP A 131 -2.34 12.13 -18.75
C TRP A 131 -1.66 11.00 -19.52
N PRO A 132 -0.57 11.29 -20.27
CA PRO A 132 0.22 10.28 -20.97
C PRO A 132 1.14 9.54 -19.98
N ASP A 133 0.79 8.30 -19.63
CA ASP A 133 1.49 7.59 -18.55
C ASP A 133 1.80 6.11 -18.86
N PRO A 134 0.82 5.23 -19.16
CA PRO A 134 1.13 3.82 -19.36
C PRO A 134 1.87 3.61 -20.69
N LEU A 135 2.86 2.71 -20.69
CA LEU A 135 3.68 2.36 -21.86
C LEU A 135 3.45 0.91 -22.33
N PRO A 136 2.22 0.52 -22.73
CA PRO A 136 2.00 -0.84 -23.21
C PRO A 136 2.77 -1.14 -24.51
N PRO A 137 3.22 -2.39 -24.69
CA PRO A 137 3.73 -2.86 -25.97
C PRO A 137 2.68 -2.75 -27.09
N LEU A 138 3.16 -2.57 -28.33
CA LEU A 138 2.32 -2.66 -29.51
C LEU A 138 2.08 -4.14 -29.85
N ALA A 139 0.87 -4.64 -29.61
CA ALA A 139 0.51 -6.04 -29.89
C ALA A 139 0.19 -6.32 -31.37
N GLY A 140 0.10 -5.28 -32.21
CA GLY A 140 -0.26 -5.39 -33.61
C GLY A 140 -0.56 -4.01 -34.23
N PRO A 141 -1.11 -3.98 -35.45
CA PRO A 141 -1.55 -2.75 -36.09
C PRO A 141 -2.59 -1.99 -35.26
N ILE A 142 -2.56 -0.67 -35.29
CA ILE A 142 -3.47 0.20 -34.53
C ILE A 142 -4.16 1.22 -35.43
N ASP A 143 -5.40 1.57 -35.07
CA ASP A 143 -6.17 2.59 -35.76
C ASP A 143 -6.05 3.93 -35.04
N LEU A 144 -5.78 4.99 -35.80
CA LEU A 144 -5.65 6.35 -35.29
C LEU A 144 -6.73 7.26 -35.86
N ALA A 145 -7.54 7.87 -35.01
CA ALA A 145 -8.44 8.95 -35.39
C ALA A 145 -7.67 10.24 -35.77
N ALA A 146 -8.26 11.05 -36.66
CA ALA A 146 -7.71 12.35 -37.03
C ALA A 146 -7.68 13.37 -35.88
N GLY A 147 -6.81 14.36 -35.99
CA GLY A 147 -6.86 15.61 -35.23
C GLY A 147 -6.23 15.58 -33.84
N ARG A 148 -5.67 14.45 -33.39
CA ARG A 148 -5.05 14.30 -32.07
C ARG A 148 -3.67 13.63 -32.12
N ASN A 149 -2.87 13.88 -31.09
CA ASN A 149 -1.56 13.27 -30.91
C ASN A 149 -1.70 11.81 -30.45
N TYR A 150 -0.96 10.94 -31.13
CA TYR A 150 -0.60 9.61 -30.66
C TYR A 150 0.90 9.60 -30.43
N VAL A 151 1.27 9.21 -29.22
CA VAL A 151 2.66 9.28 -28.75
C VAL A 151 3.19 7.86 -28.64
N PHE A 152 4.41 7.68 -29.12
CA PHE A 152 5.14 6.42 -29.12
C PHE A 152 6.47 6.64 -28.41
N TRP A 153 6.71 5.83 -27.38
CA TRP A 153 7.95 5.87 -26.61
C TRP A 153 8.99 5.04 -27.36
N VAL A 154 10.01 5.71 -27.90
CA VAL A 154 11.12 5.11 -28.64
C VAL A 154 12.27 4.90 -27.66
N ARG A 155 12.59 3.65 -27.37
CA ARG A 155 13.59 3.26 -26.38
C ARG A 155 14.74 2.53 -27.06
N VAL A 156 15.97 2.94 -26.78
CA VAL A 156 17.19 2.39 -27.38
C VAL A 156 18.09 1.84 -26.29
N LYS A 157 18.44 0.55 -26.38
CA LYS A 157 19.50 -0.07 -25.56
C LYS A 157 20.82 0.00 -26.32
N ALA A 158 21.78 0.77 -25.84
CA ALA A 158 23.14 0.69 -26.39
C ALA A 158 23.81 -0.61 -25.92
N PRO A 159 24.34 -1.46 -26.82
CA PRO A 159 25.18 -2.59 -26.43
C PRO A 159 26.36 -2.12 -25.55
N SER A 160 26.80 -2.96 -24.62
CA SER A 160 27.91 -2.64 -23.71
C SER A 160 29.26 -2.49 -24.43
N ASP A 161 29.39 -3.09 -25.61
CA ASP A 161 30.58 -3.07 -26.46
C ASP A 161 30.44 -2.18 -27.71
N ALA A 162 29.30 -1.48 -27.87
CA ALA A 162 29.07 -0.57 -28.99
C ALA A 162 30.17 0.49 -29.06
N LYS A 163 30.71 0.76 -30.24
CA LYS A 163 31.72 1.81 -30.39
C LYS A 163 31.09 3.18 -30.16
N ALA A 164 31.87 4.13 -29.65
CA ALA A 164 31.38 5.48 -29.48
C ALA A 164 31.14 6.15 -30.85
N GLY A 165 30.17 7.05 -30.91
CA GLY A 165 29.87 7.84 -32.09
C GLY A 165 28.39 7.87 -32.46
N LEU A 166 28.11 8.47 -33.61
CA LEU A 166 26.75 8.67 -34.10
C LEU A 166 26.28 7.48 -34.96
N TYR A 167 25.13 6.95 -34.58
CA TYR A 167 24.40 5.91 -35.30
C TYR A 167 23.10 6.49 -35.86
N LYS A 168 22.80 6.21 -37.13
CA LYS A 168 21.59 6.67 -37.81
C LYS A 168 20.75 5.48 -38.28
N GLY A 169 19.44 5.61 -38.13
CA GLY A 169 18.47 4.64 -38.61
C GLY A 169 17.12 5.28 -38.88
N ILE A 170 16.12 4.43 -39.14
CA ILE A 170 14.77 4.86 -39.50
C ILE A 170 13.76 4.00 -38.75
N ILE A 171 12.70 4.62 -38.24
CA ILE A 171 11.47 3.93 -37.85
C ILE A 171 10.47 4.08 -39.00
N ARG A 172 10.03 2.96 -39.58
CA ARG A 172 9.07 2.98 -40.69
C ARG A 172 7.65 2.96 -40.16
N LEU A 173 6.85 3.94 -40.57
CA LEU A 173 5.43 4.02 -40.28
C LEU A 173 4.69 3.60 -41.54
N ALA A 174 3.76 2.65 -41.40
CA ALA A 174 2.94 2.19 -42.51
C ALA A 174 1.50 1.96 -42.04
N ALA A 175 0.55 2.59 -42.73
CA ALA A 175 -0.89 2.42 -42.56
C ALA A 175 -1.53 2.39 -43.97
N GLU A 176 -2.83 2.12 -44.05
CA GLU A 176 -3.55 2.19 -45.32
C GLU A 176 -3.45 3.59 -45.96
N GLY A 177 -2.81 3.70 -47.12
CA GLY A 177 -2.65 4.96 -47.85
C GLY A 177 -1.68 5.98 -47.21
N PHE A 178 -0.91 5.57 -46.19
CA PHE A 178 0.07 6.42 -45.49
C PHE A 178 1.37 5.66 -45.23
N GLN A 179 2.49 6.30 -45.57
CA GLN A 179 3.82 5.83 -45.22
C GLN A 179 4.71 7.02 -44.86
N ALA A 180 5.58 6.82 -43.87
CA ALA A 180 6.58 7.81 -43.48
C ALA A 180 7.80 7.11 -42.89
N ASP A 181 8.99 7.61 -43.24
CA ASP A 181 10.25 7.20 -42.64
C ASP A 181 10.66 8.26 -41.61
N VAL A 182 10.65 7.88 -40.33
CA VAL A 182 11.07 8.76 -39.22
C VAL A 182 12.57 8.57 -38.98
N PRO A 183 13.40 9.61 -39.21
CA PRO A 183 14.83 9.51 -38.94
C PRO A 183 15.11 9.43 -37.43
N LEU A 184 16.03 8.55 -37.06
CA LEU A 184 16.50 8.36 -35.69
C LEU A 184 18.03 8.48 -35.66
N ALA A 185 18.53 9.35 -34.78
CA ALA A 185 19.94 9.59 -34.51
C ALA A 185 20.25 9.23 -33.06
N VAL A 186 21.22 8.34 -32.86
CA VAL A 186 21.65 7.88 -31.54
C VAL A 186 23.14 8.14 -31.38
N GLU A 187 23.52 8.98 -30.44
CA GLU A 187 24.91 9.19 -30.06
C GLU A 187 25.29 8.28 -28.90
N VAL A 188 26.31 7.45 -29.10
CA VAL A 188 26.87 6.59 -28.05
C VAL A 188 28.15 7.23 -27.51
N PHE A 189 28.18 7.55 -26.21
CA PHE A 189 29.36 8.11 -25.55
C PHE A 189 30.46 7.08 -25.31
N ASP A 190 31.71 7.55 -25.14
CA ASP A 190 32.88 6.71 -24.89
C ASP A 190 33.06 6.31 -23.42
N PHE A 191 31.97 5.93 -22.77
CA PHE A 191 32.00 5.32 -21.44
C PHE A 191 30.87 4.30 -21.30
N THR A 192 31.02 3.38 -20.34
CA THR A 192 30.11 2.25 -20.15
C THR A 192 29.50 2.32 -18.77
N LEU A 193 28.17 2.21 -18.69
CA LEU A 193 27.48 2.04 -17.41
C LEU A 193 27.66 0.61 -16.89
N PRO A 194 27.82 0.42 -15.57
CA PRO A 194 27.97 -0.91 -14.99
C PRO A 194 26.70 -1.74 -15.15
N ASP A 195 26.84 -3.05 -15.30
CA ASP A 195 25.70 -3.98 -15.35
C ASP A 195 24.87 -3.97 -14.07
N ARG A 196 25.50 -3.62 -12.94
CA ARG A 196 24.84 -3.50 -11.64
C ARG A 196 24.72 -2.04 -11.26
N MET A 197 23.50 -1.60 -10.94
CA MET A 197 23.29 -0.27 -10.37
C MET A 197 24.03 -0.11 -9.05
N THR A 198 24.79 0.98 -8.95
CA THR A 198 25.48 1.41 -7.73
C THR A 198 24.61 2.31 -6.86
N CYS A 199 23.59 2.95 -7.45
CA CYS A 199 22.57 3.69 -6.71
C CYS A 199 21.60 2.69 -6.06
N VAL A 200 21.58 2.68 -4.72
CA VAL A 200 20.64 1.87 -3.95
C VAL A 200 19.27 2.54 -3.99
N THR A 201 18.28 1.81 -4.51
CA THR A 201 16.88 2.24 -4.52
C THR A 201 16.04 1.33 -3.62
N ALA A 202 14.88 1.82 -3.19
CA ALA A 202 13.90 1.00 -2.51
C ALA A 202 12.49 1.54 -2.81
N PHE A 203 11.72 0.77 -3.58
CA PHE A 203 10.39 1.17 -4.04
C PHE A 203 9.29 0.37 -3.34
N GLY A 204 8.22 1.08 -2.97
CA GLY A 204 7.00 0.47 -2.45
C GLY A 204 6.25 -0.28 -3.55
N PHE A 205 5.93 -1.54 -3.29
CA PHE A 205 5.10 -2.37 -4.14
C PHE A 205 4.07 -3.10 -3.28
N SER A 206 2.80 -3.08 -3.69
CA SER A 206 1.72 -3.77 -2.98
C SER A 206 1.18 -4.92 -3.84
N PRO A 207 1.65 -6.16 -3.61
CA PRO A 207 1.16 -7.35 -4.31
C PRO A 207 -0.35 -7.54 -4.13
N GLN A 208 -0.91 -7.19 -2.96
CA GLN A 208 -2.32 -7.33 -2.66
C GLN A 208 -3.20 -6.50 -3.60
N ASN A 209 -2.77 -5.27 -3.94
CA ASN A 209 -3.48 -4.44 -4.91
C ASN A 209 -3.47 -5.06 -6.31
N VAL A 210 -2.35 -5.64 -6.73
CA VAL A 210 -2.23 -6.35 -8.02
C VAL A 210 -3.15 -7.56 -8.05
N TRP A 211 -3.11 -8.40 -7.02
CA TRP A 211 -3.95 -9.61 -6.95
C TRP A 211 -5.44 -9.26 -6.95
N ARG A 212 -5.84 -8.21 -6.24
CA ARG A 212 -7.23 -7.71 -6.25
C ARG A 212 -7.62 -7.21 -7.62
N TYR A 213 -6.79 -6.40 -8.26
CA TYR A 213 -7.06 -5.83 -9.59
C TYR A 213 -7.21 -6.93 -10.66
N GLN A 214 -6.30 -7.91 -10.66
CA GLN A 214 -6.31 -9.02 -11.60
C GLN A 214 -7.19 -10.20 -11.19
N LYS A 215 -7.88 -10.11 -10.04
CA LYS A 215 -8.74 -11.16 -9.48
C LYS A 215 -8.04 -12.51 -9.28
N LEU A 216 -6.79 -12.49 -8.81
CA LEU A 216 -5.98 -13.70 -8.62
C LEU A 216 -6.35 -14.42 -7.32
N ALA A 217 -6.98 -15.59 -7.46
CA ALA A 217 -7.51 -16.34 -6.32
C ALA A 217 -6.46 -17.26 -5.66
N ASN A 218 -5.72 -18.04 -6.45
CA ASN A 218 -4.82 -19.07 -5.93
C ASN A 218 -3.35 -18.59 -5.84
N ALA A 219 -2.55 -19.30 -5.05
CA ALA A 219 -1.15 -18.94 -4.79
C ALA A 219 -0.25 -19.11 -6.02
N ALA A 220 -0.52 -20.06 -6.92
CA ALA A 220 0.28 -20.30 -8.11
C ALA A 220 0.19 -19.12 -9.09
N ASP A 221 -1.03 -18.64 -9.36
CA ASP A 221 -1.25 -17.48 -10.24
C ASP A 221 -0.67 -16.20 -9.64
N ARG A 222 -0.81 -16.01 -8.32
CA ARG A 222 -0.22 -14.87 -7.60
C ARG A 222 1.29 -14.83 -7.75
N ARG A 223 1.96 -16.00 -7.61
CA ARG A 223 3.40 -16.13 -7.81
C ARG A 223 3.78 -15.89 -9.27
N ALA A 224 3.08 -16.50 -10.22
CA ALA A 224 3.35 -16.32 -11.64
C ALA A 224 3.24 -14.86 -12.10
N VAL A 225 2.28 -14.10 -11.56
CA VAL A 225 2.15 -12.67 -11.83
C VAL A 225 3.21 -11.85 -11.11
N LEU A 226 3.53 -12.18 -9.85
CA LEU A 226 4.59 -11.52 -9.09
C LEU A 226 5.95 -11.63 -9.80
N GLU A 227 6.29 -12.81 -10.33
CA GLU A 227 7.52 -13.03 -11.11
C GLU A 227 7.61 -12.13 -12.35
N LYS A 228 6.48 -11.81 -13.00
CA LYS A 228 6.47 -10.85 -14.13
C LYS A 228 6.82 -9.43 -13.67
N TYR A 229 6.34 -9.01 -12.50
CA TYR A 229 6.72 -7.72 -11.91
C TYR A 229 8.20 -7.72 -11.51
N TRP A 230 8.72 -8.80 -10.94
CA TRP A 230 10.14 -8.95 -10.59
C TRP A 230 11.06 -8.96 -11.80
N ALA A 231 10.68 -9.65 -12.87
CA ALA A 231 11.40 -9.58 -14.14
C ALA A 231 11.45 -8.15 -14.68
N ASN A 232 10.33 -7.42 -14.66
CA ASN A 232 10.27 -6.03 -15.09
C ASN A 232 11.10 -5.09 -14.18
N PHE A 233 11.02 -5.28 -12.87
CA PHE A 233 11.80 -4.50 -11.90
C PHE A 233 13.29 -4.74 -12.09
N SER A 234 13.71 -6.01 -12.24
CA SER A 234 15.10 -6.37 -12.52
C SER A 234 15.60 -5.77 -13.83
N ALA A 235 14.82 -5.85 -14.91
CA ALA A 235 15.18 -5.30 -16.22
C ALA A 235 15.33 -3.77 -16.21
N HIS A 236 14.74 -3.09 -15.23
CA HIS A 236 14.80 -1.64 -15.04
C HIS A 236 15.56 -1.23 -13.78
N HIS A 237 16.28 -2.16 -13.16
CA HIS A 237 17.08 -1.97 -11.96
C HIS A 237 16.34 -1.34 -10.76
N ILE A 238 15.07 -1.69 -10.59
CA ILE A 238 14.21 -1.26 -9.48
C ILE A 238 14.30 -2.32 -8.37
N SER A 239 14.62 -1.90 -7.15
CA SER A 239 14.62 -2.78 -5.97
C SER A 239 13.35 -2.55 -5.13
N PRO A 240 12.54 -3.59 -4.84
CA PRO A 240 11.36 -3.46 -3.99
C PRO A 240 11.73 -3.48 -2.49
N TYR A 241 10.89 -2.90 -1.62
CA TYR A 241 11.06 -3.02 -0.17
C TYR A 241 10.99 -4.47 0.34
N ASP A 242 10.08 -5.24 -0.24
CA ASP A 242 9.86 -6.64 0.09
C ASP A 242 10.04 -7.49 -1.18
N PRO A 243 11.22 -8.12 -1.37
CA PRO A 243 11.48 -8.98 -2.52
C PRO A 243 10.81 -10.35 -2.40
N ALA A 244 10.30 -10.73 -1.23
CA ALA A 244 9.74 -12.05 -0.94
C ALA A 244 8.38 -11.97 -0.21
N PRO A 245 7.39 -11.23 -0.74
CA PRO A 245 6.12 -10.96 -0.05
C PRO A 245 5.20 -12.17 0.11
N MET A 246 5.58 -13.30 -0.47
CA MET A 246 4.89 -14.58 -0.34
C MET A 246 5.61 -15.56 0.58
N GLU A 247 6.79 -15.20 1.09
CA GLU A 247 7.61 -16.05 1.95
C GLU A 247 7.54 -15.52 3.38
N SER A 248 7.00 -16.36 4.28
CA SER A 248 6.88 -15.99 5.70
C SER A 248 8.15 -16.37 6.45
N ILE A 249 8.74 -15.43 7.16
CA ILE A 249 9.80 -15.75 8.13
C ILE A 249 9.13 -16.18 9.43
N GLY A 250 9.19 -17.47 9.75
CA GLY A 250 8.82 -18.00 11.05
C GLY A 250 10.03 -18.08 11.97
N VAL A 251 9.90 -17.63 13.21
CA VAL A 251 10.92 -17.82 14.25
C VAL A 251 10.36 -18.78 15.30
N THR A 252 11.09 -19.86 15.57
CA THR A 252 10.80 -20.75 16.69
C THR A 252 11.83 -20.49 17.80
N TRP A 253 11.35 -20.11 18.98
CA TRP A 253 12.20 -19.95 20.16
C TRP A 253 12.13 -21.26 20.98
N PRO A 254 13.17 -22.11 20.96
CA PRO A 254 13.11 -23.43 21.60
C PRO A 254 12.95 -23.37 23.13
N ASP A 255 13.42 -22.29 23.76
CA ASP A 255 13.58 -22.21 25.22
C ASP A 255 12.56 -21.27 25.92
N VAL A 256 11.66 -20.64 25.17
CA VAL A 256 10.63 -19.75 25.75
C VAL A 256 9.31 -20.53 25.89
N ARG A 257 9.18 -21.23 27.02
CA ARG A 257 7.90 -21.81 27.49
C ARG A 257 7.40 -20.97 28.66
N PRO A 258 6.71 -19.84 28.44
CA PRO A 258 6.16 -19.08 29.56
C PRO A 258 5.20 -19.99 30.33
N ASN A 259 5.31 -19.99 31.66
CA ASN A 259 4.37 -20.75 32.49
C ASN A 259 2.94 -20.34 32.10
N PRO A 260 2.03 -21.31 31.90
CA PRO A 260 0.66 -20.99 31.51
C PRO A 260 0.05 -20.07 32.55
N ARG A 261 -0.58 -18.97 32.09
CA ARG A 261 -1.30 -18.05 32.97
C ARG A 261 -2.41 -18.83 33.70
N LEU A 262 -2.37 -18.83 35.03
CA LEU A 262 -3.31 -19.58 35.86
C LEU A 262 -4.66 -18.88 36.03
N TRP A 263 -4.77 -17.61 35.61
CA TRP A 263 -5.99 -16.83 35.60
C TRP A 263 -6.63 -16.78 34.20
N GLU A 264 -7.90 -17.12 34.13
CA GLU A 264 -8.81 -16.82 33.02
C GLU A 264 -9.53 -15.51 33.32
N GLY A 265 -9.56 -14.58 32.37
CA GLY A 265 -10.07 -13.22 32.62
C GLY A 265 -9.10 -12.34 33.42
N GLY A 266 -9.48 -11.07 33.59
CA GLY A 266 -8.65 -10.04 34.23
C GLY A 266 -7.35 -9.71 33.49
N MET A 267 -6.67 -8.65 33.93
CA MET A 267 -5.41 -8.15 33.34
C MET A 267 -4.30 -8.14 34.39
N ASP A 268 -3.11 -8.58 34.02
CA ASP A 268 -1.94 -8.50 34.91
C ASP A 268 -1.36 -7.07 34.82
N VAL A 269 -1.47 -6.29 35.89
CA VAL A 269 -1.01 -4.89 35.95
C VAL A 269 0.22 -4.75 36.84
N ARG A 270 1.11 -3.81 36.51
CA ARG A 270 2.36 -3.56 37.26
C ARG A 270 2.47 -2.16 37.85
N ASN A 271 1.59 -1.24 37.45
CA ASN A 271 1.55 0.14 37.91
C ASN A 271 0.92 0.28 39.30
N GLU A 272 0.05 -0.64 39.70
CA GLU A 272 -0.65 -0.60 40.99
C GLU A 272 -0.66 -1.98 41.63
N THR A 273 0.13 -2.14 42.69
CA THR A 273 0.27 -3.40 43.44
C THR A 273 0.32 -3.13 44.93
N HIS A 274 -0.18 -4.06 45.77
CA HIS A 274 0.07 -4.00 47.21
C HIS A 274 1.50 -4.48 47.52
N SER A 275 1.88 -5.62 46.94
CA SER A 275 3.17 -6.27 47.11
C SER A 275 3.44 -7.23 45.95
N GLY A 276 4.71 -7.38 45.55
CA GLY A 276 5.11 -8.21 44.40
C GLY A 276 5.17 -7.44 43.08
N ASP A 277 5.45 -8.14 41.99
CA ASP A 277 5.72 -7.52 40.68
C ASP A 277 4.46 -7.16 39.87
N TRP A 278 3.31 -7.70 40.25
CA TRP A 278 2.04 -7.48 39.56
C TRP A 278 0.82 -7.71 40.46
N ALA A 279 -0.34 -7.20 40.03
CA ALA A 279 -1.66 -7.46 40.60
C ALA A 279 -2.65 -7.84 39.49
N LEU A 280 -3.73 -8.56 39.83
CA LEU A 280 -4.81 -8.87 38.90
C LEU A 280 -5.85 -7.74 38.93
N LEU A 281 -5.98 -7.00 37.83
CA LEU A 281 -7.06 -6.04 37.62
C LEU A 281 -8.26 -6.74 37.00
N ILE A 282 -9.44 -6.52 37.58
CA ILE A 282 -10.72 -6.87 36.98
C ILE A 282 -11.42 -5.55 36.71
N TYR A 283 -11.44 -5.15 35.45
CA TYR A 283 -12.12 -3.94 35.00
C TYR A 283 -13.44 -4.37 34.38
N ASP A 284 -14.53 -3.87 34.93
CA ASP A 284 -15.87 -4.12 34.45
C ASP A 284 -16.42 -2.81 33.88
N ASP A 285 -16.69 -2.82 32.59
CA ASP A 285 -17.41 -1.78 31.86
C ASP A 285 -18.59 -2.40 31.07
N ASP A 286 -18.88 -3.68 31.33
CA ASP A 286 -19.85 -4.46 30.59
C ASP A 286 -21.22 -4.38 31.28
N LYS A 287 -22.11 -3.60 30.69
CA LYS A 287 -23.46 -3.35 31.21
C LYS A 287 -24.43 -4.53 31.02
N GLN A 288 -23.97 -5.65 30.47
CA GLN A 288 -24.82 -6.81 30.15
C GLN A 288 -24.47 -8.05 30.97
N GLN A 289 -23.28 -8.10 31.57
CA GLN A 289 -22.80 -9.27 32.29
C GLN A 289 -21.68 -8.90 33.27
N ASN A 290 -21.54 -9.64 34.37
CA ASN A 290 -20.44 -9.44 35.30
C ASN A 290 -19.10 -9.91 34.70
N VAL A 291 -18.09 -9.05 34.71
CA VAL A 291 -16.73 -9.45 34.36
C VAL A 291 -16.15 -10.30 35.49
N THR A 292 -15.77 -11.53 35.14
CA THR A 292 -15.24 -12.51 36.08
C THR A 292 -13.80 -12.89 35.74
N ALA A 293 -12.93 -12.95 36.74
CA ALA A 293 -11.63 -13.61 36.66
C ALA A 293 -11.65 -14.91 37.47
N SER A 294 -11.17 -16.00 36.87
CA SER A 294 -11.27 -17.35 37.42
C SER A 294 -9.89 -17.99 37.52
N TYR A 295 -9.59 -18.61 38.66
CA TYR A 295 -8.33 -19.35 38.86
C TYR A 295 -8.49 -20.79 38.40
N LYS A 296 -7.69 -21.21 37.41
CA LYS A 296 -7.84 -22.51 36.73
C LYS A 296 -7.53 -23.71 37.64
N ARG A 297 -6.69 -23.53 38.66
CA ARG A 297 -6.22 -24.64 39.48
C ARG A 297 -7.24 -24.94 40.59
N PRO A 298 -7.81 -26.17 40.65
CA PRO A 298 -8.71 -26.54 41.72
C PRO A 298 -7.97 -26.60 43.06
N ALA A 299 -8.61 -26.08 44.11
CA ALA A 299 -8.15 -26.20 45.49
C ALA A 299 -8.88 -27.35 46.17
N PRO A 300 -8.20 -28.45 46.57
CA PRO A 300 -8.84 -29.59 47.21
C PRO A 300 -9.36 -29.21 48.61
N ILE A 301 -10.55 -29.69 48.96
CA ILE A 301 -11.16 -29.45 50.26
C ILE A 301 -10.53 -30.41 51.28
N GLY A 302 -9.70 -29.87 52.17
CA GLY A 302 -9.05 -30.63 53.24
C GLY A 302 -9.94 -30.84 54.46
N LYS A 303 -9.55 -31.78 55.34
CA LYS A 303 -10.27 -32.05 56.60
C LYS A 303 -10.39 -30.82 57.53
N ALA A 304 -9.41 -29.91 57.48
CA ALA A 304 -9.40 -28.68 58.26
C ALA A 304 -10.15 -27.51 57.59
N GLY A 305 -10.73 -27.73 56.41
CA GLY A 305 -11.33 -26.70 55.58
C GLY A 305 -10.32 -25.93 54.72
N LEU A 306 -10.73 -24.75 54.27
CA LEU A 306 -9.96 -23.87 53.39
C LEU A 306 -9.81 -22.49 54.00
N ARG A 307 -8.64 -21.86 53.81
CA ARG A 307 -8.41 -20.46 54.15
C ARG A 307 -8.25 -19.65 52.88
N LEU A 308 -9.15 -18.71 52.67
CA LEU A 308 -9.08 -17.71 51.61
C LEU A 308 -8.49 -16.42 52.20
N SER A 309 -7.40 -15.90 51.64
CA SER A 309 -6.87 -14.59 52.03
C SER A 309 -6.11 -13.95 50.88
N PHE A 310 -6.34 -12.66 50.68
CA PHE A 310 -5.68 -11.86 49.65
C PHE A 310 -5.76 -10.37 50.00
N TRP A 311 -4.92 -9.58 49.37
CA TRP A 311 -5.03 -8.11 49.35
C TRP A 311 -5.86 -7.69 48.15
N TYR A 312 -6.73 -6.70 48.33
CA TYR A 312 -7.56 -6.14 47.28
C TYR A 312 -7.67 -4.62 47.44
N ARG A 313 -8.05 -3.95 46.36
CA ARG A 313 -8.37 -2.52 46.33
C ARG A 313 -9.46 -2.32 45.29
N THR A 314 -10.41 -1.45 45.57
CA THR A 314 -11.41 -1.00 44.60
C THR A 314 -10.97 0.32 43.95
N ALA A 315 -11.38 0.55 42.71
CA ALA A 315 -11.02 1.79 42.01
C ALA A 315 -11.73 3.01 42.62
N VAL A 316 -12.94 2.82 43.15
CA VAL A 316 -13.73 3.83 43.85
C VAL A 316 -14.06 3.38 45.28
N PRO A 317 -14.21 4.30 46.24
CA PRO A 317 -14.69 3.99 47.58
C PRO A 317 -16.13 3.45 47.59
N GLU A 318 -16.47 2.70 48.63
CA GLU A 318 -17.80 2.12 48.87
C GLU A 318 -18.27 1.18 47.74
N HIS A 319 -17.33 0.53 47.07
CA HIS A 319 -17.61 -0.41 45.99
C HIS A 319 -17.55 -1.84 46.50
N SER A 320 -18.61 -2.62 46.30
CA SER A 320 -18.61 -4.04 46.65
C SER A 320 -18.07 -4.88 45.50
N VAL A 321 -17.19 -5.82 45.81
CA VAL A 321 -16.74 -6.89 44.90
C VAL A 321 -17.24 -8.23 45.41
N GLN A 322 -17.26 -9.25 44.56
CA GLN A 322 -17.67 -10.59 44.99
C GLN A 322 -16.60 -11.63 44.73
N VAL A 323 -16.45 -12.52 45.71
CA VAL A 323 -15.65 -13.72 45.61
C VAL A 323 -16.56 -14.93 45.70
N SER A 324 -16.47 -15.80 44.70
CA SER A 324 -17.20 -17.06 44.68
C SER A 324 -16.24 -18.23 44.74
N LEU A 325 -16.55 -19.18 45.62
CA LEU A 325 -15.96 -20.51 45.59
C LEU A 325 -16.98 -21.45 44.96
N ASN A 326 -16.71 -21.81 43.71
CA ASN A 326 -17.52 -22.77 42.97
C ASN A 326 -17.07 -24.18 43.36
N HIS A 327 -18.00 -25.02 43.81
CA HIS A 327 -17.71 -26.37 44.28
C HIS A 327 -17.76 -27.39 43.14
N TYR A 328 -16.85 -28.37 43.21
CA TYR A 328 -16.75 -29.45 42.24
C TYR A 328 -16.71 -30.80 42.97
N ASP A 329 -17.35 -31.80 42.38
CA ASP A 329 -17.42 -33.16 42.92
C ASP A 329 -16.16 -33.99 42.63
N ALA A 330 -16.21 -35.30 42.89
CA ALA A 330 -15.08 -36.22 42.65
C ALA A 330 -14.76 -36.46 41.17
N GLU A 331 -15.69 -36.13 40.27
CA GLU A 331 -15.55 -36.25 38.81
C GLU A 331 -15.17 -34.90 38.18
N ASP A 332 -14.83 -33.90 38.99
CA ASP A 332 -14.52 -32.53 38.56
C ASP A 332 -15.68 -31.85 37.82
N LYS A 333 -16.93 -32.22 38.18
CA LYS A 333 -18.14 -31.55 37.68
C LYS A 333 -18.57 -30.44 38.62
N TRP A 334 -18.90 -29.28 38.04
CA TRP A 334 -19.39 -28.13 38.81
C TRP A 334 -20.75 -28.46 39.44
N MET A 335 -20.84 -28.20 40.75
CA MET A 335 -22.06 -28.36 41.53
C MET A 335 -22.89 -27.08 41.45
N SER A 336 -23.76 -26.99 40.43
CA SER A 336 -24.64 -25.84 40.23
C SER A 336 -25.53 -25.57 41.46
N GLY A 337 -25.71 -24.29 41.80
CA GLY A 337 -26.48 -23.85 42.97
C GLY A 337 -25.79 -24.08 44.33
N CYS A 338 -24.56 -24.58 44.34
CA CYS A 338 -23.79 -24.86 45.55
C CYS A 338 -22.59 -23.91 45.73
N ASN A 339 -22.57 -22.74 45.09
CA ASN A 339 -21.48 -21.78 45.23
C ASN A 339 -21.48 -21.16 46.63
N ASN A 340 -20.29 -20.77 47.12
CA ASN A 340 -20.16 -19.93 48.31
C ASN A 340 -19.74 -18.53 47.86
N ASP A 341 -20.74 -17.66 47.76
CA ASP A 341 -20.61 -16.28 47.31
C ASP A 341 -20.38 -15.35 48.51
N ILE A 342 -19.36 -14.51 48.41
CA ILE A 342 -18.88 -13.64 49.47
C ILE A 342 -18.71 -12.24 48.91
N ASP A 343 -19.60 -11.33 49.29
CA ASP A 343 -19.47 -9.92 48.97
C ASP A 343 -18.49 -9.24 49.94
N ILE A 344 -17.67 -8.34 49.40
CA ILE A 344 -16.60 -7.66 50.12
C ILE A 344 -16.63 -6.19 49.73
N ASP A 345 -16.79 -5.31 50.71
CA ASP A 345 -16.79 -3.86 50.49
C ASP A 345 -15.36 -3.30 50.44
N GLY A 346 -15.11 -2.42 49.48
CA GLY A 346 -13.85 -1.71 49.30
C GLY A 346 -13.97 -0.22 49.58
N ASP A 347 -12.94 0.39 50.17
CA ASP A 347 -12.88 1.82 50.50
C ASP A 347 -12.00 2.65 49.54
N GLY A 348 -11.51 2.03 48.46
CA GLY A 348 -10.59 2.66 47.52
C GLY A 348 -9.10 2.52 47.88
N THR A 349 -8.79 1.97 49.06
CA THR A 349 -7.41 1.67 49.50
C THR A 349 -7.12 0.18 49.49
N TRP A 350 -5.87 -0.22 49.73
CA TRP A 350 -5.51 -1.63 49.83
C TRP A 350 -5.96 -2.21 51.16
N GLN A 351 -6.86 -3.20 51.09
CA GLN A 351 -7.44 -3.89 52.23
C GLN A 351 -7.10 -5.38 52.17
N ARG A 352 -7.07 -6.03 53.34
CA ARG A 352 -6.82 -7.46 53.44
C ARG A 352 -8.10 -8.20 53.74
N PHE A 353 -8.47 -9.12 52.86
CA PHE A 353 -9.52 -10.08 53.12
C PHE A 353 -8.94 -11.39 53.67
N GLY A 354 -9.68 -12.02 54.57
CA GLY A 354 -9.32 -13.31 55.17
C GLY A 354 -10.53 -14.02 55.75
N ARG A 355 -10.80 -15.26 55.29
CA ARG A 355 -11.88 -16.10 55.80
C ARG A 355 -11.46 -17.56 55.85
N THR A 356 -11.84 -18.24 56.94
CA THR A 356 -11.73 -19.70 57.05
C THR A 356 -13.10 -20.31 56.76
N ILE A 357 -13.14 -21.28 55.87
CA ILE A 357 -14.35 -21.97 55.41
C ILE A 357 -14.23 -23.42 55.84
N THR A 358 -15.15 -23.87 56.69
CA THR A 358 -15.17 -25.22 57.27
C THR A 358 -16.42 -26.02 56.89
N GLN A 359 -17.38 -25.37 56.23
CA GLN A 359 -18.63 -25.98 55.78
C GLN A 359 -18.64 -26.02 54.25
N PHE A 360 -18.97 -27.19 53.70
CA PHE A 360 -18.98 -27.44 52.27
C PHE A 360 -20.20 -28.28 51.90
N PRO A 361 -20.73 -28.14 50.67
CA PRO A 361 -21.80 -28.99 50.16
C PRO A 361 -21.43 -30.49 50.25
N PRO A 362 -22.38 -31.38 50.61
CA PRO A 362 -22.14 -32.81 50.59
C PRO A 362 -21.63 -33.29 49.22
N GLY A 363 -20.53 -34.03 49.20
CA GLY A 363 -19.93 -34.55 47.96
C GLY A 363 -18.90 -33.63 47.30
N ALA A 364 -18.78 -32.36 47.71
CA ALA A 364 -17.75 -31.46 47.20
C ALA A 364 -16.34 -31.96 47.53
N ARG A 365 -15.45 -31.95 46.54
CA ARG A 365 -14.05 -32.38 46.66
C ARG A 365 -13.04 -31.26 46.42
N SER A 366 -13.40 -30.28 45.60
CA SER A 366 -12.55 -29.12 45.36
C SER A 366 -13.36 -27.86 45.14
N VAL A 367 -12.68 -26.72 45.16
CA VAL A 367 -13.24 -25.42 44.77
C VAL A 367 -12.39 -24.76 43.69
N ARG A 368 -13.03 -23.95 42.83
CA ARG A 368 -12.35 -22.98 41.98
C ARG A 368 -12.73 -21.57 42.40
N LEU A 369 -11.74 -20.69 42.38
CA LEU A 369 -11.89 -19.30 42.80
C LEU A 369 -12.35 -18.45 41.62
N HIS A 370 -13.45 -17.75 41.80
CA HIS A 370 -13.95 -16.74 40.89
C HIS A 370 -14.01 -15.39 41.60
N LEU A 371 -13.55 -14.36 40.92
CA LEU A 371 -13.54 -12.98 41.39
C LEU A 371 -14.36 -12.14 40.42
N ARG A 372 -15.27 -11.31 40.93
CA ARG A 372 -16.10 -10.41 40.13
C ARG A 372 -15.93 -8.98 40.59
N ALA A 373 -15.86 -8.07 39.63
CA ALA A 373 -15.78 -6.64 39.93
C ALA A 373 -17.07 -6.10 40.56
N ALA A 374 -18.22 -6.68 40.25
CA ALA A 374 -19.51 -6.37 40.88
C ALA A 374 -20.17 -7.65 41.44
N PRO A 375 -20.96 -7.56 42.54
CA PRO A 375 -21.69 -8.70 43.08
C PRO A 375 -22.70 -9.22 42.09
N TRP A 376 -22.70 -10.54 41.86
CA TRP A 376 -23.65 -11.15 40.95
C TRP A 376 -25.06 -11.23 41.56
N THR A 377 -26.07 -11.00 40.73
CA THR A 377 -27.48 -11.12 41.08
C THR A 377 -28.25 -11.86 39.98
N ASP A 378 -29.29 -12.61 40.34
CA ASP A 378 -30.18 -13.28 39.37
C ASP A 378 -30.87 -12.28 38.42
N GLU A 379 -31.10 -11.05 38.89
CA GLU A 379 -31.76 -9.97 38.14
C GLU A 379 -30.82 -9.27 37.15
N GLY A 380 -29.50 -9.46 37.28
CA GLY A 380 -28.49 -8.79 36.44
C GLY A 380 -28.40 -7.27 36.65
N ASP A 381 -28.95 -6.75 37.74
CA ASP A 381 -29.00 -5.32 38.08
C ASP A 381 -27.64 -4.76 38.55
N ARG A 382 -26.64 -5.62 38.73
CA ARG A 382 -25.28 -5.28 39.17
C ARG A 382 -24.24 -5.69 38.13
N THR A 383 -24.18 -4.91 37.06
CA THR A 383 -23.22 -5.02 35.95
C THR A 383 -22.72 -3.63 35.55
N GLY A 384 -21.56 -3.55 34.89
CA GLY A 384 -20.88 -2.29 34.58
C GLY A 384 -20.10 -1.75 35.77
#